data_AF-A0A0N0UGI2-F1
#
_entry.id   AF-A0A0N0UGI2-F1
#
_cell.length_a   1.000
_cell.length_b   1.000
_cell.length_c   1.000
_cell.angle_alpha   90.00
_cell.angle_beta   90.00
_cell.angle_gamma   90.00
#
_symmetry.space_group_name_H-M   'P 1'
#
loop_
_entity.id
_entity.type
_entity.pdbx_description
1 polymer ?
#
loop_
_entity_poly.entity_id
_entity_poly.type
_entity_poly.pdbx_seq_one_letter_code
_entity_poly.pdbx_strand_id
1 'polypeptide(L)'
;MGDQKLIKNTKMVEVAEQLIPELYTREVKPMGSVSIIADEQALQGWKVVPDIESDNWCGRTYGKRDSFVLDFGDHLVGYVTLSIQSVGSPQDAPLKLKMTFGEMPCEVAESFDNYNGNISSSWLQEETLYVDVLPAELKLPRRYCFRFLKVEVLDTSRRYQVMFNQASCTTVSSGDDARVEPLPANVPEDIRMMDYIAVKTLRNCMQTVFEDGPKRDRRLWVGDLRLQAQANYYTFKNYDLVKRCLYLFGGMRLEDGTVGACVYEKPNPQVDDINLYDYALLFVACLHDYYEASTDLSTLEELWPIAMEQLEIGLARLDVRGIVRDDSTWWSFTDWQDGLNKQTPAQAVLIYCLRRGKELAGILGLDKERHYIESKIELTVKAALEHLWDDTQCLFVSGETMQISWASQVWMVLAEVMPQEVNRSLMDRVFEQPPSIGMTTPYMYHHFIEALILAGNYDQAVSQIRAYWGGMVKDGADTFWELYNPADKKLSPYGSFLINSYCHAWSCTPAYFIRKYML
;
A
#
# COMPACT_ATOMS: atom_id res chain seq x y z
N MET A 1 -20.29 9.28 -19.54
CA MET A 1 -19.03 9.98 -19.22
C MET A 1 -18.50 10.48 -20.55
N GLY A 2 -18.43 11.80 -20.73
CA GLY A 2 -17.84 12.36 -21.96
C GLY A 2 -16.34 12.06 -21.97
N ASP A 3 -15.74 11.95 -23.16
CA ASP A 3 -14.29 11.81 -23.32
C ASP A 3 -13.59 12.97 -22.61
N GLN A 4 -13.14 12.73 -21.37
CA GLN A 4 -12.33 13.68 -20.63
C GLN A 4 -10.99 13.77 -21.35
N LYS A 5 -10.59 14.97 -21.76
CA LYS A 5 -9.37 15.14 -22.55
C LYS A 5 -8.17 15.02 -21.62
N LEU A 6 -7.43 13.91 -21.73
CA LEU A 6 -6.20 13.70 -20.99
C LEU A 6 -5.01 14.37 -21.69
N ILE A 7 -4.05 14.87 -20.92
CA ILE A 7 -2.75 15.33 -21.44
C ILE A 7 -1.81 14.13 -21.46
N LYS A 8 -1.42 13.69 -22.66
CA LYS A 8 -0.47 12.58 -22.85
C LYS A 8 0.83 13.05 -23.51
N ASN A 9 1.94 12.90 -22.81
CA ASN A 9 3.28 13.08 -23.36
C ASN A 9 3.85 11.71 -23.78
N THR A 10 3.74 11.41 -25.08
CA THR A 10 4.14 10.10 -25.63
C THR A 10 5.61 9.77 -25.35
N LYS A 11 6.53 10.74 -25.41
CA LYS A 11 7.96 10.50 -25.16
C LYS A 11 8.21 10.02 -23.73
N MET A 12 7.54 10.63 -22.74
CA MET A 12 7.65 10.21 -21.34
C MET A 12 7.08 8.81 -21.12
N VAL A 13 5.94 8.50 -21.74
CA VAL A 13 5.34 7.16 -21.68
C VAL A 13 6.25 6.12 -22.34
N GLU A 14 6.90 6.44 -23.46
CA GLU A 14 7.88 5.55 -24.11
C GLU A 14 9.09 5.28 -23.21
N VAL A 15 9.60 6.29 -22.49
CA VAL A 15 10.66 6.09 -21.49
C VAL A 15 10.20 5.15 -20.39
N ALA A 16 8.97 5.34 -19.87
CA ALA A 16 8.41 4.43 -18.88
C ALA A 16 8.37 3.00 -19.42
N GLU A 17 7.83 2.78 -20.63
CA GLU A 17 7.71 1.44 -21.24
C GLU A 17 9.05 0.73 -21.47
N GLN A 18 10.14 1.47 -21.72
CA GLN A 18 11.48 0.89 -21.83
C GLN A 18 12.04 0.41 -20.47
N LEU A 19 11.49 0.91 -19.37
CA LEU A 19 11.91 0.59 -18.00
C LEU A 19 11.05 -0.50 -17.34
N ILE A 20 10.23 -1.24 -18.10
CA ILE A 20 9.49 -2.40 -17.56
C ILE A 20 10.51 -3.43 -17.05
N PRO A 21 10.49 -3.79 -15.75
CA PRO A 21 11.43 -4.75 -15.21
C PRO A 21 11.07 -6.17 -15.65
N GLU A 22 12.08 -7.04 -15.73
CA GLU A 22 11.85 -8.47 -15.71
C GLU A 22 11.37 -8.91 -14.33
N LEU A 23 10.49 -9.92 -14.28
CA LEU A 23 9.99 -10.48 -13.02
C LEU A 23 10.76 -11.75 -12.67
N TYR A 24 11.34 -11.76 -11.47
CA TYR A 24 11.94 -12.95 -10.88
C TYR A 24 10.86 -13.97 -10.51
N THR A 25 11.15 -15.24 -10.76
CA THR A 25 10.24 -16.34 -10.45
C THR A 25 10.86 -17.37 -9.53
N ARG A 26 10.02 -17.96 -8.69
CA ARG A 26 10.36 -19.09 -7.81
C ARG A 26 9.16 -19.99 -7.66
N GLU A 27 9.37 -21.30 -7.71
CA GLU A 27 8.34 -22.27 -7.36
C GLU A 27 8.29 -22.47 -5.84
N VAL A 28 7.09 -22.36 -5.26
CA VAL A 28 6.81 -22.62 -3.85
C VAL A 28 5.74 -23.70 -3.76
N LYS A 29 5.93 -24.67 -2.86
CA LYS A 29 5.01 -25.77 -2.59
C LYS A 29 4.34 -25.55 -1.23
N PRO A 30 3.11 -26.05 -1.02
CA PRO A 30 2.46 -25.95 0.28
C PRO A 30 3.27 -26.68 1.36
N MET A 31 3.28 -26.13 2.59
CA MET A 31 3.91 -26.78 3.74
C MET A 31 3.12 -28.00 4.19
N GLY A 32 1.80 -27.97 4.04
CA GLY A 32 0.91 -29.04 4.44
C GLY A 32 -0.54 -28.63 4.27
N SER A 33 -1.44 -29.49 4.76
CA SER A 33 -2.86 -29.13 4.86
C SER A 33 -3.23 -28.77 6.29
N VAL A 34 -4.21 -27.89 6.41
CA VAL A 34 -4.66 -27.31 7.67
C VAL A 34 -6.17 -27.32 7.74
N SER A 35 -6.69 -27.27 8.96
CA SER A 35 -8.10 -26.97 9.21
C SER A 35 -8.22 -25.51 9.69
N ILE A 36 -9.22 -24.81 9.18
CA ILE A 36 -9.57 -23.46 9.64
C ILE A 36 -10.81 -23.56 10.52
N ILE A 37 -10.65 -23.28 11.81
CA ILE A 37 -11.71 -23.45 12.81
C ILE A 37 -12.11 -22.11 13.40
N ALA A 38 -13.38 -21.96 13.76
CA ALA A 38 -13.87 -20.78 14.45
C ALA A 38 -13.26 -20.69 15.85
N ASP A 39 -12.72 -19.52 16.20
CA ASP A 39 -12.16 -19.19 17.50
C ASP A 39 -12.31 -17.68 17.74
N GLU A 40 -13.20 -17.28 18.65
CA GLU A 40 -13.50 -15.87 18.93
C GLU A 40 -12.29 -15.08 19.46
N GLN A 41 -11.27 -15.76 19.99
CA GLN A 41 -10.04 -15.12 20.47
C GLN A 41 -8.99 -14.96 19.37
N ALA A 42 -9.16 -15.64 18.23
CA ALA A 42 -8.26 -15.53 17.10
C ALA A 42 -8.55 -14.26 16.28
N LEU A 43 -7.53 -13.79 15.56
CA LEU A 43 -7.69 -12.68 14.64
C LEU A 43 -8.84 -12.95 13.67
N GLN A 44 -9.81 -12.03 13.64
CA GLN A 44 -11.01 -12.10 12.81
C GLN A 44 -11.93 -13.31 13.06
N GLY A 45 -11.71 -14.07 14.13
CA GLY A 45 -12.55 -15.19 14.54
C GLY A 45 -12.14 -16.56 13.98
N TRP A 46 -10.96 -16.66 13.35
CA TRP A 46 -10.53 -17.88 12.65
C TRP A 46 -9.11 -18.29 13.02
N LYS A 47 -8.95 -19.55 13.42
CA LYS A 47 -7.68 -20.14 13.81
C LYS A 47 -7.26 -21.24 12.84
N VAL A 48 -5.98 -21.22 12.48
CA VAL A 48 -5.34 -22.30 11.73
C VAL A 48 -4.91 -23.38 12.70
N VAL A 49 -5.32 -24.63 12.45
CA VAL A 49 -4.81 -25.79 13.18
C VAL A 49 -4.18 -26.79 12.21
N PRO A 50 -2.99 -27.35 12.52
CA PRO A 50 -2.42 -28.43 11.74
C PRO A 50 -3.41 -29.59 11.67
N ASP A 51 -3.61 -30.13 10.48
CA ASP A 51 -4.45 -31.30 10.32
C ASP A 51 -3.59 -32.56 10.49
N ILE A 52 -3.53 -33.05 11.73
CA ILE A 52 -2.68 -34.16 12.17
C ILE A 52 -3.09 -35.49 11.49
N GLU A 53 -4.32 -35.59 10.99
CA GLU A 53 -4.77 -36.76 10.21
C GLU A 53 -4.46 -36.62 8.71
N SER A 54 -4.12 -35.42 8.22
CA SER A 54 -4.04 -35.09 6.79
C SER A 54 -2.73 -34.43 6.32
N ASP A 55 -1.63 -34.54 7.06
CA ASP A 55 -0.29 -34.14 6.56
C ASP A 55 0.06 -34.80 5.20
N ASN A 56 -0.69 -35.82 4.80
CA ASN A 56 -0.67 -36.46 3.49
C ASN A 56 -1.87 -36.08 2.58
N TRP A 57 -2.17 -34.79 2.42
CA TRP A 57 -3.18 -34.30 1.47
C TRP A 57 -2.93 -34.83 0.04
N CYS A 58 -1.64 -34.98 -0.29
CA CYS A 58 -1.15 -35.64 -1.48
C CYS A 58 -1.37 -37.16 -1.36
N GLY A 59 -1.99 -37.79 -2.36
CA GLY A 59 -2.28 -39.23 -2.29
C GLY A 59 -3.67 -39.58 -1.73
N ARG A 60 -4.33 -38.64 -1.05
CA ARG A 60 -5.71 -38.82 -0.56
C ARG A 60 -6.71 -38.72 -1.70
N THR A 61 -7.77 -39.52 -1.64
CA THR A 61 -8.90 -39.42 -2.57
C THR A 61 -9.99 -38.50 -2.04
N TYR A 62 -10.56 -37.71 -2.94
CA TYR A 62 -11.62 -36.74 -2.67
C TYR A 62 -12.76 -37.03 -3.64
N GLY A 63 -13.95 -37.24 -3.08
CA GLY A 63 -15.20 -37.35 -3.83
C GLY A 63 -16.02 -36.07 -3.79
N LYS A 64 -17.23 -36.14 -4.33
CA LYS A 64 -18.22 -35.07 -4.27
C LYS A 64 -18.39 -34.52 -2.84
N ARG A 65 -18.25 -33.20 -2.71
CA ARG A 65 -18.33 -32.36 -1.49
C ARG A 65 -17.15 -32.49 -0.52
N ASP A 66 -16.12 -33.26 -0.85
CA ASP A 66 -14.89 -33.22 -0.07
C ASP A 66 -14.11 -31.93 -0.36
N SER A 67 -13.36 -31.46 0.64
CA SER A 67 -12.50 -30.28 0.53
C SER A 67 -11.28 -30.40 1.43
N PHE A 68 -10.28 -29.57 1.17
CA PHE A 68 -9.11 -29.40 2.02
C PHE A 68 -8.55 -27.98 1.84
N VAL A 69 -7.78 -27.52 2.83
CA VAL A 69 -7.06 -26.24 2.77
C VAL A 69 -5.57 -26.50 2.83
N LEU A 70 -4.83 -25.89 1.92
CA LEU A 70 -3.37 -25.89 1.90
C LEU A 70 -2.85 -24.60 2.53
N ASP A 71 -1.92 -24.72 3.48
CA ASP A 71 -1.12 -23.59 3.98
C ASP A 71 0.22 -23.59 3.24
N PHE A 72 0.52 -22.51 2.52
CA PHE A 72 1.82 -22.33 1.87
C PHE A 72 2.92 -21.88 2.83
N GLY A 73 2.56 -21.61 4.08
CA GLY A 73 3.46 -21.20 5.16
C GLY A 73 3.84 -19.73 5.12
N ASP A 74 3.52 -19.04 4.05
CA ASP A 74 3.93 -17.66 3.79
C ASP A 74 3.02 -16.98 2.75
N HIS A 75 3.07 -15.66 2.68
CA HIS A 75 2.31 -14.84 1.74
C HIS A 75 2.96 -14.83 0.34
N LEU A 76 2.20 -15.24 -0.67
CA LEU A 76 2.65 -15.44 -2.05
C LEU A 76 1.87 -14.58 -3.05
N VAL A 77 2.56 -14.14 -4.11
CA VAL A 77 1.96 -13.49 -5.29
C VAL A 77 2.41 -14.24 -6.53
N GLY A 78 1.50 -14.88 -7.27
CA GLY A 78 1.90 -15.78 -8.35
C GLY A 78 0.80 -16.55 -9.06
N TYR A 79 1.22 -17.57 -9.81
CA TYR A 79 0.35 -18.43 -10.62
C TYR A 79 0.33 -19.85 -10.06
N VAL A 80 -0.86 -20.42 -9.87
CA VAL A 80 -1.03 -21.72 -9.22
C VAL A 80 -1.12 -22.85 -10.25
N THR A 81 -0.43 -23.94 -9.95
CA THR A 81 -0.48 -25.21 -10.70
C THR A 81 -0.93 -26.34 -9.79
N LEU A 82 -1.87 -27.18 -10.25
CA LEU A 82 -2.28 -28.42 -9.56
C LEU A 82 -2.25 -29.62 -10.50
N SER A 83 -1.73 -30.75 -10.02
CA SER A 83 -1.78 -32.03 -10.73
C SER A 83 -2.87 -32.92 -10.15
N ILE A 84 -3.78 -33.39 -11.00
CA ILE A 84 -4.99 -34.11 -10.62
C ILE A 84 -5.08 -35.42 -11.40
N GLN A 85 -5.46 -36.49 -10.74
CA GLN A 85 -5.76 -37.77 -11.38
C GLN A 85 -7.07 -38.37 -10.89
N SER A 86 -7.69 -39.19 -11.74
CA SER A 86 -8.87 -39.97 -11.38
C SER A 86 -8.47 -41.23 -10.61
N VAL A 87 -9.29 -41.62 -9.64
CA VAL A 87 -9.17 -42.85 -8.86
C VAL A 87 -10.51 -43.58 -8.84
N GLY A 88 -10.48 -44.91 -9.05
CA GLY A 88 -11.68 -45.73 -9.13
C GLY A 88 -12.01 -46.11 -10.58
N SER A 89 -13.28 -45.99 -10.98
CA SER A 89 -13.67 -46.24 -12.38
C SER A 89 -13.08 -45.18 -13.32
N PRO A 90 -12.99 -45.46 -14.63
CA PRO A 90 -12.72 -44.41 -15.62
C PRO A 90 -13.69 -43.23 -15.44
N GLN A 91 -13.15 -42.01 -15.57
CA GLN A 91 -13.92 -40.77 -15.47
C GLN A 91 -15.07 -40.79 -16.48
N ASP A 92 -16.31 -40.74 -16.00
CA ASP A 92 -17.53 -40.81 -16.80
C ASP A 92 -18.33 -39.49 -16.79
N ALA A 93 -17.85 -38.47 -16.10
CA ALA A 93 -18.37 -37.10 -16.10
C ALA A 93 -17.24 -36.11 -15.76
N PRO A 94 -17.35 -34.83 -16.17
CA PRO A 94 -16.38 -33.80 -15.79
C PRO A 94 -16.27 -33.65 -14.27
N LEU A 95 -15.07 -33.35 -13.79
CA LEU A 95 -14.83 -32.95 -12.41
C LEU A 95 -15.16 -31.46 -12.26
N LYS A 96 -16.04 -31.10 -11.32
CA LYS A 96 -16.32 -29.70 -10.98
C LYS A 96 -15.56 -29.31 -9.71
N LEU A 97 -14.63 -28.36 -9.84
CA LEU A 97 -13.82 -27.84 -8.73
C LEU A 97 -14.17 -26.39 -8.42
N LYS A 98 -14.10 -26.03 -7.15
CA LYS A 98 -13.97 -24.63 -6.71
C LYS A 98 -12.66 -24.45 -5.96
N MET A 99 -11.99 -23.34 -6.21
CA MET A 99 -10.80 -22.92 -5.49
C MET A 99 -11.03 -21.54 -4.90
N THR A 100 -10.65 -21.35 -3.64
CA THR A 100 -10.72 -20.06 -2.93
C THR A 100 -9.34 -19.74 -2.36
N PHE A 101 -8.89 -18.52 -2.61
CA PHE A 101 -7.56 -18.04 -2.22
C PHE A 101 -7.71 -16.95 -1.15
N GLY A 102 -6.97 -17.09 -0.04
CA GLY A 102 -6.99 -16.13 1.07
C GLY A 102 -5.59 -15.72 1.49
N GLU A 103 -5.39 -14.43 1.73
CA GLU A 103 -4.20 -13.92 2.44
C GLU A 103 -4.32 -14.30 3.92
N MET A 104 -5.53 -14.23 4.48
CA MET A 104 -5.87 -14.57 5.86
C MET A 104 -6.79 -15.80 5.97
N PRO A 105 -6.82 -16.50 7.13
CA PRO A 105 -7.67 -17.68 7.32
C PRO A 105 -9.16 -17.43 7.08
N CYS A 106 -9.65 -16.24 7.43
CA CYS A 106 -11.05 -15.87 7.29
C CYS A 106 -11.54 -15.91 5.83
N GLU A 107 -10.67 -15.57 4.86
CA GLU A 107 -11.01 -15.49 3.44
C GLU A 107 -11.27 -16.87 2.80
N VAL A 108 -10.76 -17.95 3.40
CA VAL A 108 -11.05 -19.33 2.97
C VAL A 108 -12.10 -20.01 3.85
N ALA A 109 -12.47 -19.40 4.97
CA ALA A 109 -13.44 -19.95 5.92
C ALA A 109 -14.86 -19.39 5.72
N GLU A 110 -14.97 -18.11 5.34
CA GLU A 110 -16.24 -17.42 5.10
C GLU A 110 -16.67 -17.53 3.64
N SER A 111 -17.99 -17.60 3.39
CA SER A 111 -18.50 -17.59 2.01
C SER A 111 -18.46 -16.18 1.44
N PHE A 112 -17.84 -16.03 0.27
CA PHE A 112 -17.85 -14.78 -0.49
C PHE A 112 -19.26 -14.36 -0.95
N ASP A 113 -20.23 -15.28 -0.99
CA ASP A 113 -21.65 -14.94 -1.26
C ASP A 113 -22.25 -14.00 -0.19
N ASN A 114 -21.65 -13.94 1.00
CA ASN A 114 -22.09 -13.06 2.09
C ASN A 114 -21.45 -11.68 2.02
N TYR A 115 -20.54 -11.42 1.06
CA TYR A 115 -19.89 -10.13 0.92
C TYR A 115 -20.91 -9.04 0.58
N ASN A 116 -20.93 -7.99 1.40
CA ASN A 116 -21.69 -6.77 1.16
C ASN A 116 -20.80 -5.57 1.45
N GLY A 117 -20.24 -4.99 0.40
CA GLY A 117 -19.32 -3.86 0.50
C GLY A 117 -19.37 -2.95 -0.72
N ASN A 118 -18.66 -1.83 -0.65
CA ASN A 118 -18.79 -0.72 -1.60
C ASN A 118 -17.86 -0.85 -2.81
N ILE A 119 -16.96 -1.83 -2.82
CA ILE A 119 -16.09 -2.16 -3.96
C ILE A 119 -16.48 -3.51 -4.57
N SER A 120 -16.06 -3.76 -5.81
CA SER A 120 -16.46 -4.95 -6.55
C SER A 120 -16.04 -6.25 -5.85
N SER A 121 -16.98 -7.18 -5.68
CA SER A 121 -16.70 -8.54 -5.18
C SER A 121 -15.77 -9.34 -6.08
N SER A 122 -15.56 -8.91 -7.33
CA SER A 122 -14.62 -9.55 -8.26
C SER A 122 -13.16 -9.53 -7.81
N TRP A 123 -12.82 -8.76 -6.79
CA TRP A 123 -11.51 -8.78 -6.14
C TRP A 123 -11.34 -9.98 -5.19
N LEU A 124 -12.44 -10.56 -4.69
CA LEU A 124 -12.39 -11.80 -3.93
C LEU A 124 -11.95 -12.93 -4.87
N GLN A 125 -10.91 -13.66 -4.46
CA GLN A 125 -10.20 -14.56 -5.36
C GLN A 125 -10.76 -15.97 -5.27
N GLU A 126 -11.63 -16.31 -6.21
CA GLU A 126 -12.12 -17.68 -6.41
C GLU A 126 -12.15 -18.08 -7.88
N GLU A 127 -12.16 -19.39 -8.12
CA GLU A 127 -12.29 -20.01 -9.44
C GLU A 127 -13.28 -21.18 -9.37
N THR A 128 -14.11 -21.34 -10.38
CA THR A 128 -14.90 -22.56 -10.59
C THR A 128 -14.54 -23.16 -11.95
N LEU A 129 -14.02 -24.39 -11.94
CA LEU A 129 -13.48 -25.06 -13.12
C LEU A 129 -14.20 -26.39 -13.38
N TYR A 130 -14.26 -26.76 -14.66
CA TYR A 130 -14.73 -28.07 -15.11
C TYR A 130 -13.55 -28.77 -15.82
N VAL A 131 -13.16 -29.94 -15.33
CA VAL A 131 -12.06 -30.73 -15.89
C VAL A 131 -12.65 -31.94 -16.61
N ASP A 132 -12.70 -31.86 -17.94
CA ASP A 132 -13.31 -32.89 -18.78
C ASP A 132 -12.48 -34.17 -18.90
N VAL A 133 -11.15 -34.06 -18.76
CA VAL A 133 -10.21 -35.17 -18.97
C VAL A 133 -9.18 -35.23 -17.84
N LEU A 134 -9.06 -36.39 -17.20
CA LEU A 134 -8.05 -36.71 -16.20
C LEU A 134 -7.13 -37.86 -16.68
N PRO A 135 -5.83 -37.89 -16.29
CA PRO A 135 -5.15 -36.91 -15.43
C PRO A 135 -4.93 -35.56 -16.12
N ALA A 136 -4.86 -34.49 -15.33
CA ALA A 136 -4.67 -33.13 -15.80
C ALA A 136 -3.66 -32.37 -14.94
N GLU A 137 -2.91 -31.46 -15.57
CA GLU A 137 -2.15 -30.41 -14.92
C GLU A 137 -2.88 -29.09 -15.16
N LEU A 138 -3.53 -28.57 -14.11
CA LEU A 138 -4.25 -27.31 -14.17
C LEU A 138 -3.30 -26.15 -13.87
N LYS A 139 -3.01 -25.33 -14.88
CA LYS A 139 -2.27 -24.06 -14.73
C LYS A 139 -3.26 -22.91 -14.78
N LEU A 140 -3.43 -22.20 -13.67
CA LEU A 140 -4.38 -21.10 -13.61
C LEU A 140 -3.82 -19.85 -14.28
N PRO A 141 -4.57 -19.18 -15.16
CA PRO A 141 -4.05 -18.08 -15.96
C PRO A 141 -4.00 -16.74 -15.21
N ARG A 142 -4.78 -16.58 -14.13
CA ARG A 142 -4.77 -15.37 -13.29
C ARG A 142 -3.61 -15.41 -12.30
N ARG A 143 -3.09 -14.23 -11.97
CA ARG A 143 -2.19 -14.02 -10.83
C ARG A 143 -3.04 -13.92 -9.55
N TYR A 144 -2.69 -14.67 -8.52
CA TYR A 144 -3.33 -14.66 -7.20
C TYR A 144 -2.38 -14.11 -6.14
N CYS A 145 -2.95 -13.62 -5.04
CA CYS A 145 -2.25 -13.11 -3.86
C CYS A 145 -2.80 -13.83 -2.61
N PHE A 146 -2.04 -14.72 -1.98
CA PHE A 146 -2.58 -15.62 -0.97
C PHE A 146 -1.50 -16.29 -0.12
N ARG A 147 -1.91 -16.83 1.02
CA ARG A 147 -1.20 -17.85 1.80
C ARG A 147 -1.97 -19.18 1.81
N PHE A 148 -3.29 -19.10 1.92
CA PHE A 148 -4.18 -20.25 2.01
C PHE A 148 -4.88 -20.51 0.68
N LEU A 149 -4.95 -21.79 0.29
CA LEU A 149 -5.73 -22.26 -0.86
C LEU A 149 -6.70 -23.35 -0.41
N LYS A 150 -7.99 -23.06 -0.48
CA LYS A 150 -9.04 -24.05 -0.29
C LYS A 150 -9.41 -24.67 -1.63
N VAL A 151 -9.43 -26.00 -1.69
CA VAL A 151 -9.86 -26.76 -2.86
C VAL A 151 -11.11 -27.55 -2.49
N GLU A 152 -12.18 -27.37 -3.25
CA GLU A 152 -13.47 -28.03 -3.05
C GLU A 152 -13.85 -28.85 -4.28
N VAL A 153 -14.09 -30.14 -4.09
CA VAL A 153 -14.65 -31.02 -5.12
C VAL A 153 -16.16 -30.85 -5.11
N LEU A 154 -16.67 -29.88 -5.88
CA LEU A 154 -18.09 -29.58 -5.93
C LEU A 154 -18.91 -30.75 -6.50
N ASP A 155 -18.39 -31.41 -7.53
CA ASP A 155 -19.05 -32.58 -8.11
C ASP A 155 -18.10 -33.56 -8.81
N THR A 156 -18.38 -34.85 -8.63
CA THR A 156 -17.91 -36.00 -9.41
C THR A 156 -19.08 -36.99 -9.53
N SER A 157 -19.03 -37.92 -10.48
CA SER A 157 -19.98 -39.03 -10.46
C SER A 157 -19.69 -39.95 -9.26
N ARG A 158 -20.62 -40.86 -8.94
CA ARG A 158 -20.40 -41.87 -7.90
C ARG A 158 -19.37 -42.94 -8.29
N ARG A 159 -18.91 -42.97 -9.56
CA ARG A 159 -18.04 -44.03 -10.08
C ARG A 159 -16.56 -43.76 -9.87
N TYR A 160 -16.17 -42.51 -9.66
CA TYR A 160 -14.78 -42.11 -9.51
C TYR A 160 -14.62 -41.01 -8.44
N GLN A 161 -13.41 -40.94 -7.90
CA GLN A 161 -12.90 -39.88 -7.03
C GLN A 161 -11.67 -39.25 -7.69
N VAL A 162 -11.16 -38.18 -7.11
CA VAL A 162 -9.94 -37.53 -7.58
C VAL A 162 -8.86 -37.52 -6.52
N MET A 163 -7.62 -37.49 -6.97
CA MET A 163 -6.44 -37.37 -6.12
C MET A 163 -5.58 -36.23 -6.64
N PHE A 164 -5.06 -35.43 -5.72
CA PHE A 164 -4.13 -34.35 -6.01
C PHE A 164 -2.72 -34.84 -5.68
N ASN A 165 -1.81 -34.74 -6.65
CA ASN A 165 -0.44 -35.25 -6.49
C ASN A 165 0.56 -34.14 -6.20
N GLN A 166 0.30 -32.96 -6.74
CA GLN A 166 1.19 -31.80 -6.64
C GLN A 166 0.36 -30.52 -6.66
N ALA A 167 0.83 -29.54 -5.89
CA ALA A 167 0.36 -28.17 -5.90
C ALA A 167 1.59 -27.27 -5.78
N SER A 168 1.63 -26.20 -6.55
CA SER A 168 2.69 -25.19 -6.46
C SER A 168 2.18 -23.81 -6.86
N CYS A 169 2.89 -22.79 -6.41
CA CYS A 169 2.74 -21.41 -6.84
C CYS A 169 4.06 -20.96 -7.46
N THR A 170 4.04 -20.53 -8.71
CA THR A 170 5.15 -19.81 -9.33
C THR A 170 5.01 -18.34 -8.96
N THR A 171 5.78 -17.89 -7.96
CA THR A 171 5.73 -16.51 -7.47
C THR A 171 6.36 -15.54 -8.47
N VAL A 172 5.93 -14.29 -8.50
CA VAL A 172 6.49 -13.22 -9.35
C VAL A 172 6.75 -11.95 -8.54
N SER A 173 7.88 -11.28 -8.80
CA SER A 173 8.23 -9.96 -8.25
C SER A 173 9.39 -9.34 -9.03
N SER A 174 9.48 -8.02 -9.09
CA SER A 174 10.68 -7.30 -9.57
C SER A 174 11.66 -6.96 -8.43
N GLY A 175 11.31 -7.27 -7.18
CA GLY A 175 12.18 -7.14 -6.02
C GLY A 175 13.19 -8.29 -5.96
N ASP A 176 14.47 -7.96 -6.15
CA ASP A 176 15.59 -8.91 -6.06
C ASP A 176 16.10 -9.01 -4.61
N ASP A 177 15.77 -10.12 -3.95
CA ASP A 177 16.16 -10.39 -2.56
C ASP A 177 17.70 -10.36 -2.37
N ALA A 178 18.48 -10.63 -3.42
CA ALA A 178 19.94 -10.60 -3.35
C ALA A 178 20.51 -9.19 -3.16
N ARG A 179 19.72 -8.14 -3.40
CA ARG A 179 20.11 -6.74 -3.21
C ARG A 179 19.87 -6.22 -1.79
N VAL A 180 19.10 -6.96 -0.98
CA VAL A 180 18.74 -6.52 0.37
C VAL A 180 19.86 -6.88 1.33
N GLU A 181 20.59 -5.87 1.79
CA GLU A 181 21.63 -6.04 2.80
C GLU A 181 21.03 -6.50 4.14
N PRO A 182 21.65 -7.48 4.83
CA PRO A 182 21.20 -7.92 6.13
C PRO A 182 21.40 -6.83 7.19
N LEU A 183 20.49 -6.75 8.16
CA LEU A 183 20.65 -5.88 9.31
C LEU A 183 21.83 -6.33 10.21
N PRO A 184 22.51 -5.40 10.91
CA PRO A 184 23.52 -5.75 11.90
C PRO A 184 22.99 -6.70 12.98
N ALA A 185 23.84 -7.64 13.43
CA ALA A 185 23.45 -8.69 14.38
C ALA A 185 22.99 -8.17 15.76
N ASN A 186 23.36 -6.94 16.11
CA ASN A 186 22.97 -6.27 17.35
C ASN A 186 21.59 -5.59 17.30
N VAL A 187 20.95 -5.50 16.14
CA VAL A 187 19.57 -5.00 16.02
C VAL A 187 18.62 -5.98 16.74
N PRO A 188 17.72 -5.55 17.64
CA PRO A 188 16.81 -6.44 18.37
C PRO A 188 15.95 -7.35 17.47
N GLU A 189 15.61 -8.55 17.93
CA GLU A 189 14.88 -9.55 17.13
C GLU A 189 13.48 -9.08 16.72
N ASP A 190 12.77 -8.36 17.58
CA ASP A 190 11.47 -7.76 17.27
C ASP A 190 11.57 -6.75 16.12
N ILE A 191 12.64 -5.94 16.11
CA ILE A 191 12.94 -4.97 15.06
C ILE A 191 13.32 -5.68 13.75
N ARG A 192 14.17 -6.72 13.82
CA ARG A 192 14.52 -7.54 12.65
C ARG A 192 13.30 -8.22 12.03
N MET A 193 12.38 -8.73 12.85
CA MET A 193 11.15 -9.34 12.37
C MET A 193 10.25 -8.33 11.66
N MET A 194 10.10 -7.12 12.22
CA MET A 194 9.34 -6.06 11.55
C MET A 194 9.99 -5.62 10.23
N ASP A 195 11.32 -5.50 10.17
CA ASP A 195 12.03 -5.21 8.93
C ASP A 195 11.83 -6.32 7.88
N TYR A 196 11.94 -7.58 8.28
CA TYR A 196 11.71 -8.73 7.40
C TYR A 196 10.31 -8.71 6.78
N ILE A 197 9.27 -8.50 7.60
CA ILE A 197 7.88 -8.41 7.15
C ILE A 197 7.69 -7.20 6.22
N ALA A 198 8.28 -6.04 6.56
CA ALA A 198 8.24 -4.86 5.72
C ALA A 198 8.90 -5.10 4.35
N VAL A 199 10.11 -5.65 4.31
CA VAL A 199 10.83 -5.96 3.06
C VAL A 199 10.01 -6.92 2.20
N LYS A 200 9.41 -7.96 2.80
CA LYS A 200 8.52 -8.88 2.06
C LYS A 200 7.27 -8.19 1.52
N THR A 201 6.66 -7.31 2.32
CA THR A 201 5.49 -6.53 1.90
C THR A 201 5.82 -5.72 0.65
N LEU A 202 6.94 -4.99 0.68
CA LEU A 202 7.41 -4.23 -0.48
C LEU A 202 7.71 -5.13 -1.68
N ARG A 203 8.44 -6.23 -1.48
CA ARG A 203 8.78 -7.20 -2.53
C ARG A 203 7.54 -7.69 -3.27
N ASN A 204 6.51 -8.06 -2.55
CA ASN A 204 5.29 -8.62 -3.16
C ASN A 204 4.49 -7.56 -3.94
N CYS A 205 4.57 -6.29 -3.54
CA CYS A 205 4.01 -5.14 -4.26
C CYS A 205 4.88 -4.64 -5.42
N MET A 206 6.19 -4.93 -5.41
CA MET A 206 7.09 -4.64 -6.53
C MET A 206 6.85 -5.61 -7.70
N GLN A 207 6.15 -5.13 -8.71
CA GLN A 207 5.80 -5.86 -9.93
C GLN A 207 6.33 -5.09 -11.14
N THR A 208 5.59 -4.99 -12.24
CA THR A 208 5.96 -4.13 -13.38
C THR A 208 5.80 -2.63 -13.06
N VAL A 209 5.09 -2.32 -11.98
CA VAL A 209 5.03 -1.04 -11.27
C VAL A 209 5.10 -1.32 -9.76
N PHE A 210 5.18 -0.26 -8.95
CA PHE A 210 4.88 -0.36 -7.51
C PHE A 210 3.36 -0.43 -7.32
N GLU A 211 2.83 -1.64 -7.17
CA GLU A 211 1.42 -1.84 -6.84
C GLU A 211 1.14 -1.41 -5.39
N ASP A 212 -0.02 -0.86 -5.10
CA ASP A 212 -0.51 -0.60 -3.74
C ASP A 212 -0.62 -1.92 -2.94
N GLY A 213 -1.37 -2.87 -3.49
CA GLY A 213 -1.57 -4.22 -2.96
C GLY A 213 -1.73 -5.27 -4.08
N PRO A 214 -1.11 -6.46 -3.97
CA PRO A 214 -1.08 -7.43 -5.07
C PRO A 214 -2.35 -8.26 -5.22
N LYS A 215 -3.18 -8.35 -4.17
CA LYS A 215 -4.57 -8.83 -4.27
C LYS A 215 -5.43 -7.79 -4.96
N ARG A 216 -5.37 -6.56 -4.44
CA ARG A 216 -6.15 -5.39 -4.79
C ARG A 216 -5.40 -4.13 -4.30
N ASP A 217 -5.37 -3.02 -5.03
CA ASP A 217 -5.98 -2.80 -6.37
C ASP A 217 -5.11 -3.28 -7.54
N ARG A 218 -3.88 -3.74 -7.25
CA ARG A 218 -2.84 -4.09 -8.25
C ARG A 218 -2.45 -2.88 -9.09
N ARG A 219 -2.41 -1.70 -8.48
CA ARG A 219 -2.36 -0.44 -9.22
C ARG A 219 -1.34 0.52 -8.62
N LEU A 220 -0.81 1.39 -9.48
CA LEU A 220 0.12 2.44 -9.09
C LEU A 220 -0.64 3.66 -8.57
N TRP A 221 -0.46 4.00 -7.30
CA TRP A 221 -1.00 5.20 -6.64
C TRP A 221 0.15 6.11 -6.17
N VAL A 222 0.03 7.44 -6.30
CA VAL A 222 1.15 8.36 -5.99
C VAL A 222 1.52 8.35 -4.51
N GLY A 223 0.52 8.39 -3.61
CA GLY A 223 0.75 8.36 -2.17
C GLY A 223 1.52 7.12 -1.73
N ASP A 224 1.10 5.95 -2.23
CA ASP A 224 1.76 4.67 -2.05
C ASP A 224 3.17 4.66 -2.64
N LEU A 225 3.32 5.11 -3.89
CA LEU A 225 4.61 5.17 -4.58
C LEU A 225 5.67 5.89 -3.75
N ARG A 226 5.33 7.04 -3.15
CA ARG A 226 6.29 7.81 -2.34
C ARG A 226 6.85 6.96 -1.19
N LEU A 227 5.98 6.30 -0.42
CA LEU A 227 6.39 5.49 0.74
C LEU A 227 7.13 4.21 0.31
N GLN A 228 6.66 3.58 -0.77
CA GLN A 228 7.33 2.42 -1.38
C GLN A 228 8.74 2.77 -1.86
N ALA A 229 8.90 3.92 -2.52
CA ALA A 229 10.18 4.40 -3.02
C ALA A 229 11.17 4.62 -1.86
N GLN A 230 10.73 5.25 -0.77
CA GLN A 230 11.55 5.43 0.43
C GLN A 230 12.05 4.11 1.01
N ALA A 231 11.18 3.10 1.14
CA ALA A 231 11.59 1.78 1.60
C ALA A 231 12.52 1.07 0.58
N ASN A 232 12.25 1.22 -0.72
CA ASN A 232 13.07 0.67 -1.81
C ASN A 232 14.50 1.20 -1.77
N TYR A 233 14.73 2.50 -1.52
CA TYR A 233 16.08 3.08 -1.50
C TYR A 233 16.99 2.46 -0.41
N TYR A 234 16.41 1.90 0.65
CA TYR A 234 17.14 1.24 1.73
C TYR A 234 17.11 -0.29 1.66
N THR A 235 16.43 -0.86 0.66
CA THR A 235 16.30 -2.31 0.46
C THR A 235 16.74 -2.70 -0.96
N PHE A 236 15.82 -2.77 -1.92
CA PHE A 236 16.06 -3.30 -3.27
C PHE A 236 16.86 -2.36 -4.18
N LYS A 237 16.85 -1.05 -3.89
CA LYS A 237 17.53 0.00 -4.67
C LYS A 237 17.20 -0.08 -6.17
N ASN A 238 15.95 -0.39 -6.49
CA ASN A 238 15.47 -0.42 -7.87
C ASN A 238 15.04 1.00 -8.27
N TYR A 239 16.03 1.83 -8.65
CA TYR A 239 15.79 3.22 -9.06
C TYR A 239 15.03 3.31 -10.40
N ASP A 240 15.28 2.37 -11.32
CA ASP A 240 14.62 2.33 -12.62
C ASP A 240 13.11 2.10 -12.51
N LEU A 241 12.65 1.29 -11.56
CA LEU A 241 11.22 1.11 -11.30
C LEU A 241 10.57 2.39 -10.73
N VAL A 242 11.27 3.14 -9.88
CA VAL A 242 10.75 4.43 -9.38
C VAL A 242 10.68 5.43 -10.52
N LYS A 243 11.74 5.50 -11.34
CA LYS A 243 11.80 6.32 -12.54
C LYS A 243 10.62 6.00 -13.47
N ARG A 244 10.40 4.72 -13.80
CA ARG A 244 9.23 4.27 -14.60
C ARG A 244 7.93 4.86 -14.05
N CYS A 245 7.68 4.72 -12.76
CA CYS A 245 6.45 5.18 -12.12
C CYS A 245 6.30 6.72 -12.17
N LEU A 246 7.38 7.47 -11.94
CA LEU A 246 7.38 8.93 -12.08
C LEU A 246 7.08 9.37 -13.53
N TYR A 247 7.66 8.70 -14.52
CA TYR A 247 7.38 8.97 -15.94
C TYR A 247 5.96 8.58 -16.36
N LEU A 248 5.36 7.55 -15.76
CA LEU A 248 3.96 7.21 -15.99
C LEU A 248 3.03 8.35 -15.51
N PHE A 249 3.23 8.85 -14.30
CA PHE A 249 2.46 9.99 -13.77
C PHE A 249 2.72 11.29 -14.54
N GLY A 250 3.99 11.60 -14.82
CA GLY A 250 4.32 12.80 -15.58
C GLY A 250 3.84 12.76 -17.04
N GLY A 251 3.90 11.57 -17.65
CA GLY A 251 3.49 11.34 -19.03
C GLY A 251 1.98 11.33 -19.25
N MET A 252 1.17 11.20 -18.20
CA MET A 252 -0.29 11.07 -18.30
C MET A 252 -0.97 11.87 -17.19
N ARG A 253 -1.56 13.00 -17.57
CA ARG A 253 -2.15 13.97 -16.64
C ARG A 253 -3.58 14.30 -17.02
N LEU A 254 -4.32 14.84 -16.07
CA LEU A 254 -5.69 15.33 -16.27
C LEU A 254 -5.69 16.56 -17.19
N GLU A 255 -6.88 16.96 -17.67
CA GLU A 255 -7.06 18.06 -18.63
C GLU A 255 -6.49 19.40 -18.14
N ASP A 256 -6.53 19.62 -16.83
CA ASP A 256 -6.06 20.83 -16.15
C ASP A 256 -4.57 20.79 -15.78
N GLY A 257 -3.84 19.74 -16.19
CA GLY A 257 -2.42 19.56 -15.89
C GLY A 257 -2.15 18.79 -14.59
N THR A 258 -3.18 18.46 -13.81
CA THR A 258 -3.03 17.72 -12.55
C THR A 258 -2.49 16.32 -12.79
N VAL A 259 -1.50 15.91 -11.99
CA VAL A 259 -1.09 14.50 -11.88
C VAL A 259 -2.22 13.74 -11.19
N GLY A 260 -2.79 12.75 -11.89
CA GLY A 260 -3.89 11.94 -11.35
C GLY A 260 -3.46 11.07 -10.17
N ALA A 261 -4.41 10.67 -9.33
CA ALA A 261 -4.13 9.92 -8.11
C ALA A 261 -3.53 8.52 -8.39
N CYS A 262 -3.96 7.88 -9.48
CA CYS A 262 -3.47 6.56 -9.88
C CYS A 262 -3.40 6.37 -11.39
N VAL A 263 -2.63 5.35 -11.79
CA VAL A 263 -2.38 4.96 -13.18
C VAL A 263 -2.62 3.46 -13.35
N TYR A 264 -3.35 3.11 -14.40
CA TYR A 264 -3.46 1.77 -14.93
C TYR A 264 -2.33 1.52 -15.93
N GLU A 265 -1.65 0.39 -15.82
CA GLU A 265 -0.65 -0.05 -16.80
C GLU A 265 -1.29 -0.77 -18.00
N LYS A 266 -2.42 -1.44 -17.78
CA LYS A 266 -3.02 -2.39 -18.73
C LYS A 266 -4.45 -1.99 -19.12
N PRO A 267 -4.88 -2.27 -20.37
CA PRO A 267 -4.11 -2.90 -21.46
C PRO A 267 -3.06 -1.97 -22.10
N ASN A 268 -3.14 -0.67 -21.82
CA ASN A 268 -2.10 0.31 -22.12
C ASN A 268 -2.06 1.32 -20.96
N PRO A 269 -0.93 2.02 -20.75
CA PRO A 269 -0.84 3.07 -19.75
C PRO A 269 -1.93 4.13 -19.88
N GLN A 270 -2.67 4.35 -18.79
CA GLN A 270 -3.74 5.33 -18.69
C GLN A 270 -3.85 5.86 -17.25
N VAL A 271 -3.98 7.19 -17.10
CA VAL A 271 -4.30 7.83 -15.81
C VAL A 271 -5.79 7.70 -15.51
N ASP A 272 -6.14 7.52 -14.24
CA ASP A 272 -7.53 7.52 -13.79
C ASP A 272 -8.12 8.94 -13.76
N ASP A 273 -9.44 9.08 -13.67
CA ASP A 273 -10.11 10.38 -13.54
C ASP A 273 -10.15 10.91 -12.10
N ILE A 274 -9.57 10.17 -11.15
CA ILE A 274 -9.51 10.52 -9.73
C ILE A 274 -8.49 11.63 -9.49
N ASN A 275 -8.97 12.76 -8.99
CA ASN A 275 -8.15 13.88 -8.55
C ASN A 275 -8.08 13.93 -7.02
N LEU A 276 -6.86 13.81 -6.48
CA LEU A 276 -6.52 13.99 -5.08
C LEU A 276 -5.38 15.02 -5.00
N TYR A 277 -5.62 16.15 -4.35
CA TYR A 277 -4.65 17.27 -4.35
C TYR A 277 -3.40 16.99 -3.54
N ASP A 278 -3.54 16.27 -2.42
CA ASP A 278 -2.36 15.82 -1.69
C ASP A 278 -1.55 14.86 -2.57
N TYR A 279 -2.17 13.95 -3.31
CA TYR A 279 -1.43 13.02 -4.18
C TYR A 279 -0.76 13.76 -5.35
N ALA A 280 -1.45 14.72 -5.96
CA ALA A 280 -0.86 15.56 -7.00
C ALA A 280 0.37 16.31 -6.49
N LEU A 281 0.30 16.91 -5.29
CA LEU A 281 1.44 17.58 -4.65
C LEU A 281 2.54 16.59 -4.26
N LEU A 282 2.19 15.39 -3.78
CA LEU A 282 3.14 14.36 -3.38
C LEU A 282 3.99 13.83 -4.54
N PHE A 283 3.60 14.07 -5.80
CA PHE A 283 4.47 13.87 -6.96
C PHE A 283 5.77 14.68 -6.83
N VAL A 284 5.70 15.93 -6.33
CA VAL A 284 6.87 16.80 -6.11
C VAL A 284 7.79 16.20 -5.05
N ALA A 285 7.21 15.74 -3.94
CA ALA A 285 7.95 15.08 -2.87
C ALA A 285 8.60 13.77 -3.35
N CYS A 286 7.89 12.97 -4.15
CA CYS A 286 8.43 11.74 -4.70
C CYS A 286 9.57 11.99 -5.69
N LEU A 287 9.47 13.02 -6.53
CA LEU A 287 10.55 13.43 -7.45
C LEU A 287 11.79 13.91 -6.68
N HIS A 288 11.57 14.69 -5.61
CA HIS A 288 12.62 15.13 -4.70
C HIS A 288 13.35 13.95 -4.07
N ASP A 289 12.62 13.04 -3.42
CA ASP A 289 13.21 11.86 -2.76
C ASP A 289 13.92 10.94 -3.77
N TYR A 290 13.40 10.83 -5.00
CA TYR A 290 14.08 10.12 -6.09
C TYR A 290 15.41 10.76 -6.47
N TYR A 291 15.46 12.09 -6.64
CA TYR A 291 16.70 12.76 -6.98
C TYR A 291 17.73 12.60 -5.86
N GLU A 292 17.34 12.77 -4.60
CA GLU A 292 18.23 12.58 -3.45
C GLU A 292 18.82 11.16 -3.40
N ALA A 293 18.02 10.15 -3.75
CA ALA A 293 18.45 8.76 -3.70
C ALA A 293 19.25 8.30 -4.94
N SER A 294 18.98 8.87 -6.12
CA SER A 294 19.54 8.41 -7.40
C SER A 294 20.58 9.34 -8.02
N THR A 295 20.58 10.62 -7.63
CA THR A 295 21.34 11.72 -8.24
C THR A 295 21.09 11.92 -9.74
N ASP A 296 20.00 11.37 -10.27
CA ASP A 296 19.66 11.40 -11.70
C ASP A 296 19.10 12.78 -12.12
N LEU A 297 20.02 13.68 -12.45
CA LEU A 297 19.72 15.05 -12.87
C LEU A 297 18.89 15.09 -14.16
N SER A 298 19.09 14.16 -15.10
CA SER A 298 18.35 14.15 -16.37
C SER A 298 16.87 13.90 -16.14
N THR A 299 16.51 12.98 -15.25
CA THR A 299 15.10 12.75 -14.89
C THR A 299 14.50 13.95 -14.18
N LEU A 300 15.26 14.56 -13.26
CA LEU A 300 14.81 15.76 -12.56
C LEU A 300 14.52 16.89 -13.56
N GLU A 301 15.42 17.16 -14.50
CA GLU A 301 15.25 18.18 -15.53
C GLU A 301 13.99 17.94 -16.40
N GLU A 302 13.75 16.68 -16.80
CA GLU A 302 12.61 16.34 -17.65
C GLU A 302 11.26 16.42 -16.91
N LEU A 303 11.22 16.06 -15.62
CA LEU A 303 9.99 16.02 -14.82
C LEU A 303 9.73 17.30 -14.01
N TRP A 304 10.72 18.17 -13.87
CA TRP A 304 10.59 19.43 -13.12
C TRP A 304 9.42 20.31 -13.57
N PRO A 305 9.18 20.56 -14.88
CA PRO A 305 8.06 21.39 -15.30
C PRO A 305 6.71 20.88 -14.79
N ILE A 306 6.56 19.55 -14.68
CA ILE A 306 5.34 18.92 -14.18
C ILE A 306 5.21 19.11 -12.67
N ALA A 307 6.32 18.92 -11.93
CA ALA A 307 6.36 19.15 -10.49
C ALA A 307 6.03 20.61 -10.15
N MET A 308 6.59 21.57 -10.89
CA MET A 308 6.30 22.99 -10.72
C MET A 308 4.82 23.29 -10.97
N GLU A 309 4.23 22.71 -12.02
CA GLU A 309 2.80 22.86 -12.32
C GLU A 309 1.90 22.32 -11.18
N GLN A 310 2.29 21.24 -10.51
CA GLN A 310 1.54 20.74 -9.34
C GLN A 310 1.57 21.72 -8.17
N LEU A 311 2.71 22.42 -7.96
CA LEU A 311 2.79 23.47 -6.95
C LEU A 311 1.89 24.66 -7.31
N GLU A 312 1.85 25.06 -8.57
CA GLU A 312 0.99 26.16 -9.04
C GLU A 312 -0.50 25.83 -8.92
N ILE A 313 -0.90 24.62 -9.30
CA ILE A 313 -2.26 24.09 -9.10
C ILE A 313 -2.60 24.09 -7.60
N GLY A 314 -1.66 23.62 -6.76
CA GLY A 314 -1.79 23.62 -5.30
C GLY A 314 -2.02 25.01 -4.72
N LEU A 315 -1.27 26.00 -5.19
CA LEU A 315 -1.35 27.41 -4.79
C LEU A 315 -2.64 28.09 -5.26
N ALA A 316 -3.17 27.70 -6.43
CA ALA A 316 -4.43 28.24 -6.94
C ALA A 316 -5.65 27.90 -6.05
N ARG A 317 -5.50 26.92 -5.16
CA ARG A 317 -6.52 26.52 -4.18
C ARG A 317 -6.58 27.42 -2.95
N LEU A 318 -5.58 28.28 -2.73
CA LEU A 318 -5.57 29.21 -1.61
C LEU A 318 -6.68 30.26 -1.75
N ASP A 319 -7.33 30.60 -0.63
CA ASP A 319 -8.23 31.74 -0.53
C ASP A 319 -7.45 33.06 -0.31
N VAL A 320 -8.20 34.14 -0.10
CA VAL A 320 -7.62 35.48 0.12
C VAL A 320 -6.77 35.59 1.39
N ARG A 321 -6.90 34.65 2.33
CA ARG A 321 -6.11 34.58 3.56
C ARG A 321 -4.80 33.82 3.35
N GLY A 322 -4.64 33.12 2.22
CA GLY A 322 -3.54 32.19 1.99
C GLY A 322 -3.77 30.81 2.60
N ILE A 323 -5.03 30.43 2.85
CA ILE A 323 -5.44 29.11 3.36
C ILE A 323 -6.13 28.31 2.26
N VAL A 324 -5.83 27.02 2.14
CA VAL A 324 -6.52 26.08 1.24
C VAL A 324 -8.03 26.14 1.48
N ARG A 325 -8.81 26.35 0.41
CA ARG A 325 -10.27 26.34 0.47
C ARG A 325 -10.80 24.95 0.83
N ASP A 326 -11.65 24.89 1.84
CA ASP A 326 -12.40 23.70 2.26
C ASP A 326 -13.82 23.80 1.71
N ASP A 327 -14.07 23.15 0.57
CA ASP A 327 -15.38 23.11 -0.08
C ASP A 327 -15.56 21.79 -0.83
N SER A 328 -16.78 21.50 -1.27
CA SER A 328 -17.13 20.23 -1.92
C SER A 328 -16.59 20.06 -3.35
N THR A 329 -15.87 21.04 -3.90
CA THR A 329 -15.33 20.96 -5.28
C THR A 329 -14.04 20.18 -5.36
N TRP A 330 -13.52 19.71 -4.23
CA TRP A 330 -12.21 19.10 -4.13
C TRP A 330 -12.16 18.05 -3.02
N TRP A 331 -11.17 17.15 -3.10
CA TRP A 331 -10.93 16.09 -2.12
C TRP A 331 -9.43 15.85 -1.87
N SER A 332 -9.03 15.81 -0.60
CA SER A 332 -7.75 15.23 -0.15
C SER A 332 -7.97 13.84 0.38
N PHE A 333 -7.00 12.95 0.21
CA PHE A 333 -6.99 11.67 0.91
C PHE A 333 -6.65 11.84 2.40
N THR A 334 -5.44 12.25 2.75
CA THR A 334 -4.90 12.34 4.13
C THR A 334 -4.91 11.01 4.92
N ASP A 335 -6.09 10.46 5.23
CA ASP A 335 -6.29 9.18 5.93
C ASP A 335 -7.73 8.65 5.70
N TRP A 336 -7.95 7.35 5.93
CA TRP A 336 -9.26 6.69 5.97
C TRP A 336 -9.99 6.89 7.32
N GLN A 337 -9.88 8.08 7.91
CA GLN A 337 -10.53 8.42 9.18
C GLN A 337 -11.85 9.15 8.92
N ASP A 338 -12.95 8.56 9.39
CA ASP A 338 -14.27 9.19 9.29
C ASP A 338 -14.35 10.48 10.11
N GLY A 339 -15.06 11.47 9.57
CA GLY A 339 -15.22 12.80 10.17
C GLY A 339 -13.97 13.69 10.17
N LEU A 340 -12.84 13.27 9.57
CA LEU A 340 -11.63 14.10 9.48
C LEU A 340 -11.83 15.30 8.54
N ASN A 341 -11.71 16.51 9.07
CA ASN A 341 -11.56 17.72 8.27
C ASN A 341 -10.12 17.82 7.75
N LYS A 342 -9.98 18.12 6.44
CA LYS A 342 -8.69 18.00 5.73
C LYS A 342 -8.06 19.32 5.34
N GLN A 343 -8.64 20.46 5.72
CA GLN A 343 -8.12 21.78 5.37
C GLN A 343 -6.68 21.99 5.87
N THR A 344 -6.44 21.77 7.15
CA THR A 344 -5.15 22.00 7.80
C THR A 344 -4.09 20.99 7.35
N PRO A 345 -4.37 19.67 7.28
CA PRO A 345 -3.46 18.72 6.63
C PRO A 345 -3.11 19.13 5.20
N ALA A 346 -4.07 19.57 4.39
CA ALA A 346 -3.81 19.96 3.00
C ALA A 346 -2.96 21.23 2.88
N GLN A 347 -3.20 22.25 3.72
CA GLN A 347 -2.33 23.42 3.83
C GLN A 347 -0.89 23.00 4.14
N ALA A 348 -0.73 22.07 5.07
CA ALA A 348 0.58 21.57 5.48
C ALA A 348 1.26 20.74 4.37
N VAL A 349 0.53 19.87 3.67
CA VAL A 349 1.05 19.13 2.50
C VAL A 349 1.54 20.09 1.40
N LEU A 350 0.82 21.19 1.16
CA LEU A 350 1.26 22.23 0.25
C LEU A 350 2.59 22.84 0.69
N ILE A 351 2.69 23.29 1.95
CA ILE A 351 3.94 23.86 2.50
C ILE A 351 5.09 22.86 2.41
N TYR A 352 4.83 21.60 2.78
CA TYR A 352 5.76 20.49 2.67
C TYR A 352 6.31 20.37 1.24
N CYS A 353 5.43 20.30 0.24
CA CYS A 353 5.83 20.13 -1.16
C CYS A 353 6.49 21.39 -1.74
N LEU A 354 6.08 22.60 -1.33
CA LEU A 354 6.77 23.84 -1.71
C LEU A 354 8.22 23.85 -1.22
N ARG A 355 8.50 23.38 -0.01
CA ARG A 355 9.89 23.28 0.49
C ARG A 355 10.75 22.35 -0.38
N ARG A 356 10.23 21.18 -0.74
CA ARG A 356 10.92 20.23 -1.63
C ARG A 356 11.09 20.82 -3.04
N GLY A 357 10.07 21.50 -3.56
CA GLY A 357 10.16 22.23 -4.83
C GLY A 357 11.23 23.33 -4.84
N LYS A 358 11.36 24.09 -3.75
CA LYS A 358 12.42 25.10 -3.59
C LYS A 358 13.82 24.47 -3.64
N GLU A 359 14.01 23.30 -3.04
CA GLU A 359 15.28 22.57 -3.07
C GLU A 359 15.59 22.08 -4.48
N LEU A 360 14.63 21.45 -5.17
CA LEU A 360 14.77 21.03 -6.56
C LEU A 360 15.11 22.20 -7.51
N ALA A 361 14.42 23.33 -7.38
CA ALA A 361 14.72 24.54 -8.16
C ALA A 361 16.15 25.05 -7.88
N GLY A 362 16.63 24.93 -6.64
CA GLY A 362 18.00 25.25 -6.26
C GLY A 362 19.04 24.33 -6.90
N ILE A 363 18.77 23.02 -6.92
CA ILE A 363 19.60 22.00 -7.59
C ILE A 363 19.72 22.29 -9.09
N LEU A 364 18.63 22.70 -9.73
CA LEU A 364 18.57 23.02 -11.16
C LEU A 364 19.12 24.42 -11.51
N GLY A 365 19.50 25.24 -10.51
CA GLY A 365 19.95 26.62 -10.73
C GLY A 365 18.85 27.57 -11.23
N LEU A 366 17.58 27.25 -10.98
CA LEU A 366 16.41 28.01 -11.42
C LEU A 366 16.04 29.08 -10.40
N ASP A 367 16.90 30.09 -10.25
CA ASP A 367 16.78 31.10 -9.20
C ASP A 367 15.44 31.82 -9.18
N LYS A 368 14.84 32.13 -10.34
CA LYS A 368 13.54 32.82 -10.38
C LYS A 368 12.42 31.99 -9.76
N GLU A 369 12.36 30.71 -10.10
CA GLU A 369 11.36 29.78 -9.57
C GLU A 369 11.61 29.50 -8.09
N ARG A 370 12.88 29.33 -7.70
CA ARG A 370 13.28 29.19 -6.30
C ARG A 370 12.79 30.37 -5.44
N HIS A 371 13.02 31.62 -5.86
CA HIS A 371 12.56 32.80 -5.11
C HIS A 371 11.03 32.93 -5.12
N TYR A 372 10.38 32.56 -6.24
CA TYR A 372 8.93 32.53 -6.29
C TYR A 372 8.36 31.55 -5.26
N ILE A 373 8.84 30.30 -5.25
CA ILE A 373 8.42 29.27 -4.30
C ILE A 373 8.71 29.71 -2.86
N GLU A 374 9.86 30.32 -2.59
CA GLU A 374 10.20 30.88 -1.28
C GLU A 374 9.16 31.89 -0.80
N SER A 375 8.75 32.84 -1.64
CA SER A 375 7.69 33.80 -1.31
C SER A 375 6.35 33.14 -1.00
N LYS A 376 6.06 31.99 -1.61
CA LYS A 376 4.83 31.22 -1.37
C LYS A 376 4.89 30.42 -0.08
N ILE A 377 6.06 29.91 0.30
CA ILE A 377 6.29 29.30 1.62
C ILE A 377 6.03 30.36 2.70
N GLU A 378 6.61 31.55 2.58
CA GLU A 378 6.42 32.63 3.55
C GLU A 378 4.93 33.01 3.70
N LEU A 379 4.22 33.17 2.58
CA LEU A 379 2.78 33.45 2.55
C LEU A 379 1.97 32.38 3.29
N THR A 380 2.19 31.11 2.95
CA THR A 380 1.38 29.98 3.44
C THR A 380 1.68 29.61 4.89
N VAL A 381 2.94 29.71 5.31
CA VAL A 381 3.35 29.55 6.72
C VAL A 381 2.76 30.66 7.58
N LYS A 382 2.84 31.92 7.14
CA LYS A 382 2.24 33.05 7.86
C LYS A 382 0.73 32.84 8.02
N ALA A 383 0.03 32.50 6.93
CA ALA A 383 -1.41 32.24 6.97
C ALA A 383 -1.77 31.10 7.92
N ALA A 384 -1.01 30.00 7.91
CA ALA A 384 -1.24 28.87 8.81
C ALA A 384 -1.12 29.27 10.29
N LEU A 385 -0.11 30.07 10.65
CA LEU A 385 0.07 30.58 12.01
C LEU A 385 -1.01 31.60 12.40
N GLU A 386 -1.49 32.43 11.47
CA GLU A 386 -2.51 33.44 11.77
C GLU A 386 -3.93 32.88 11.86
N HIS A 387 -4.22 31.78 11.17
CA HIS A 387 -5.60 31.31 10.98
C HIS A 387 -5.87 29.86 11.42
N LEU A 388 -4.84 29.02 11.52
CA LEU A 388 -5.01 27.62 11.87
C LEU A 388 -4.40 27.27 13.23
N TRP A 389 -3.58 28.14 13.82
CA TRP A 389 -3.03 27.95 15.16
C TRP A 389 -3.99 28.50 16.23
N ASP A 390 -4.28 27.69 17.25
CA ASP A 390 -5.00 28.11 18.45
C ASP A 390 -4.01 28.33 19.60
N ASP A 391 -3.79 29.58 20.02
CA ASP A 391 -2.89 29.92 21.12
C ASP A 391 -3.33 29.38 22.50
N THR A 392 -4.62 29.14 22.70
CA THR A 392 -5.14 28.64 23.98
C THR A 392 -4.88 27.15 24.11
N GLN A 393 -5.15 26.40 23.05
CA GLN A 393 -4.93 24.96 23.01
C GLN A 393 -3.49 24.61 22.65
N CYS A 394 -2.77 25.56 22.06
CA CYS A 394 -1.44 25.39 21.48
C CYS A 394 -1.39 24.17 20.53
N LEU A 395 -2.38 24.10 19.64
CA LEU A 395 -2.57 23.06 18.62
C LEU A 395 -3.14 23.71 17.35
N PHE A 396 -2.98 23.03 16.22
CA PHE A 396 -3.61 23.44 14.97
C PHE A 396 -5.05 22.93 14.85
N VAL A 397 -5.95 23.83 14.49
CA VAL A 397 -7.37 23.55 14.23
C VAL A 397 -7.62 23.44 12.72
N SER A 398 -8.72 22.80 12.32
CA SER A 398 -9.07 22.57 10.91
C SER A 398 -10.55 22.80 10.63
N GLY A 399 -10.84 23.49 9.53
CA GLY A 399 -12.20 23.76 9.07
C GLY A 399 -12.95 24.76 9.94
N GLU A 400 -14.19 25.06 9.54
CA GLU A 400 -15.04 26.06 10.21
C GLU A 400 -15.38 25.69 11.66
N THR A 401 -15.37 24.40 11.99
CA THR A 401 -15.65 23.88 13.34
C THR A 401 -14.42 23.87 14.25
N MET A 402 -13.27 24.34 13.76
CA MET A 402 -11.99 24.33 14.48
C MET A 402 -11.63 22.93 15.03
N GLN A 403 -11.82 21.90 14.20
CA GLN A 403 -11.56 20.51 14.59
C GLN A 403 -10.06 20.29 14.85
N ILE A 404 -9.75 19.61 15.95
CA ILE A 404 -8.39 19.15 16.25
C ILE A 404 -8.29 17.67 15.89
N SER A 405 -7.27 17.32 15.10
CA SER A 405 -6.98 15.94 14.68
C SER A 405 -5.48 15.65 14.79
N TRP A 406 -5.13 14.36 14.86
CA TRP A 406 -3.74 13.91 14.75
C TRP A 406 -3.13 14.30 13.41
N ALA A 407 -3.89 14.15 12.31
CA ALA A 407 -3.41 14.48 10.96
C ALA A 407 -2.99 15.95 10.82
N SER A 408 -3.77 16.89 11.37
CA SER A 408 -3.44 18.32 11.35
C SER A 408 -2.09 18.60 12.03
N GLN A 409 -1.86 17.98 13.18
CA GLN A 409 -0.64 18.18 13.98
C GLN A 409 0.58 17.60 13.27
N VAL A 410 0.46 16.33 12.85
CA VAL A 410 1.53 15.59 12.18
C VAL A 410 1.99 16.30 10.92
N TRP A 411 1.06 16.68 10.05
CA TRP A 411 1.42 17.35 8.80
C TRP A 411 2.01 18.74 9.04
N MET A 412 1.53 19.51 10.02
CA MET A 412 2.12 20.82 10.36
C MET A 412 3.55 20.71 10.89
N VAL A 413 3.86 19.64 11.65
CA VAL A 413 5.23 19.33 12.05
C VAL A 413 6.09 18.99 10.83
N LEU A 414 5.62 18.11 9.94
CA LEU A 414 6.33 17.73 8.71
C LEU A 414 6.57 18.93 7.77
N ALA A 415 5.62 19.85 7.72
CA ALA A 415 5.72 21.08 6.94
C ALA A 415 6.71 22.11 7.54
N GLU A 416 7.21 21.86 8.75
CA GLU A 416 8.14 22.72 9.47
C GLU A 416 7.60 24.16 9.56
N VAL A 417 6.32 24.28 9.93
CA VAL A 417 5.65 25.58 10.13
C VAL A 417 6.20 26.28 11.38
N MET A 418 6.60 25.50 12.38
CA MET A 418 7.26 25.98 13.60
C MET A 418 8.67 25.35 13.75
N PRO A 419 9.56 25.97 14.56
CA PRO A 419 10.85 25.39 14.90
C PRO A 419 10.74 24.04 15.61
N GLN A 420 11.81 23.24 15.56
CA GLN A 420 11.87 21.89 16.09
C GLN A 420 11.44 21.81 17.57
N GLU A 421 11.89 22.73 18.44
CA GLU A 421 11.58 22.70 19.87
C GLU A 421 10.09 22.95 20.14
N VAL A 422 9.43 23.75 19.30
CA VAL A 422 8.00 24.01 19.39
C VAL A 422 7.21 22.81 18.88
N ASN A 423 7.64 22.21 17.75
CA ASN A 423 7.05 20.97 17.23
C ASN A 423 7.15 19.82 18.23
N ARG A 424 8.28 19.70 18.96
CA ARG A 424 8.43 18.73 20.05
C ARG A 424 7.38 18.93 21.14
N SER A 425 7.26 20.16 21.62
CA SER A 425 6.28 20.52 22.66
C SER A 425 4.84 20.29 22.19
N LEU A 426 4.57 20.52 20.90
CA LEU A 426 3.29 20.24 20.26
C LEU A 426 3.00 18.73 20.25
N MET A 427 3.96 17.90 19.82
CA MET A 427 3.79 16.44 19.83
C MET A 427 3.62 15.88 21.23
N ASP A 428 4.38 16.37 22.22
CA ASP A 428 4.24 15.99 23.63
C ASP A 428 2.80 16.32 24.13
N ARG A 429 2.28 17.50 23.80
CA ARG A 429 0.89 17.88 24.12
C ARG A 429 -0.14 16.97 23.47
N VAL A 430 0.06 16.57 22.22
CA VAL A 430 -0.85 15.65 21.52
C VAL A 430 -0.92 14.29 22.24
N PHE A 431 0.17 13.81 22.85
CA PHE A 431 0.12 12.60 23.68
C PHE A 431 -0.57 12.83 25.02
N GLU A 432 -0.35 13.98 25.67
CA GLU A 432 -1.00 14.31 26.93
C GLU A 432 -2.51 14.51 26.76
N GLN A 433 -2.92 15.06 25.61
CA GLN A 433 -4.30 15.37 25.26
C GLN A 433 -4.60 14.87 23.84
N PRO A 434 -4.81 13.56 23.65
CA PRO A 434 -5.06 12.97 22.35
C PRO A 434 -6.27 13.58 21.66
N PRO A 435 -6.13 14.11 20.42
CA PRO A 435 -7.26 14.50 19.59
C PRO A 435 -8.28 13.37 19.44
N SER A 436 -9.56 13.71 19.41
CA SER A 436 -10.65 12.73 19.24
C SER A 436 -10.67 12.10 17.84
N ILE A 437 -10.20 12.84 16.84
CA ILE A 437 -10.01 12.35 15.46
C ILE A 437 -8.64 11.71 15.35
N GLY A 438 -8.62 10.38 15.43
CA GLY A 438 -7.43 9.52 15.42
C GLY A 438 -6.77 9.34 14.05
N MET A 439 -5.93 8.30 13.96
CA MET A 439 -5.30 7.82 12.73
C MET A 439 -5.67 6.36 12.53
N THR A 440 -5.99 5.97 11.29
CA THR A 440 -6.56 4.64 10.98
C THR A 440 -5.60 3.78 10.17
N THR A 441 -4.82 4.39 9.28
CA THR A 441 -3.97 3.64 8.34
C THR A 441 -2.50 3.64 8.74
N PRO A 442 -1.75 2.58 8.44
CA PRO A 442 -0.29 2.62 8.50
C PRO A 442 0.32 3.74 7.64
N TYR A 443 -0.37 4.18 6.57
CA TYR A 443 0.00 5.36 5.80
C TYR A 443 0.07 6.62 6.68
N MET A 444 -0.95 6.92 7.47
CA MET A 444 -0.91 8.08 8.37
C MET A 444 0.10 7.87 9.52
N TYR A 445 0.24 6.63 10.02
CA TYR A 445 1.27 6.31 11.02
C TYR A 445 2.69 6.51 10.50
N HIS A 446 2.98 6.26 9.21
CA HIS A 446 4.29 6.59 8.62
C HIS A 446 4.63 8.07 8.83
N HIS A 447 3.71 8.97 8.45
CA HIS A 447 3.89 10.41 8.60
C HIS A 447 4.03 10.82 10.07
N PHE A 448 3.30 10.16 10.97
CA PHE A 448 3.42 10.37 12.40
C PHE A 448 4.80 9.99 12.94
N ILE A 449 5.34 8.83 12.55
CA ILE A 449 6.71 8.43 12.90
C ILE A 449 7.74 9.44 12.36
N GLU A 450 7.58 9.88 11.11
CA GLU A 450 8.46 10.88 10.51
C GLU A 450 8.39 12.22 11.27
N ALA A 451 7.20 12.66 11.68
CA ALA A 451 7.00 13.87 12.48
C ALA A 451 7.65 13.77 13.87
N LEU A 452 7.54 12.62 14.55
CA LEU A 452 8.21 12.40 15.83
C LEU A 452 9.72 12.48 15.69
N ILE A 453 10.28 11.87 14.64
CA ILE A 453 11.72 11.92 14.36
C ILE A 453 12.14 13.37 14.07
N LEU A 454 11.40 14.08 13.23
CA LEU A 454 11.67 15.48 12.88
C LEU A 454 11.61 16.41 14.10
N ALA A 455 10.69 16.16 15.03
CA ALA A 455 10.57 16.86 16.31
C ALA A 455 11.62 16.45 17.35
N GLY A 456 12.46 15.44 17.08
CA GLY A 456 13.47 14.94 18.01
C GLY A 456 12.96 13.98 19.09
N ASN A 457 11.74 13.45 18.94
CA ASN A 457 11.11 12.47 19.83
C ASN A 457 11.45 11.02 19.40
N TYR A 458 12.74 10.70 19.24
CA TYR A 458 13.21 9.41 18.72
C TYR A 458 12.73 8.19 19.52
N ASP A 459 12.84 8.20 20.84
CA ASP A 459 12.41 7.08 21.69
C ASP A 459 10.91 6.82 21.56
N GLN A 460 10.11 7.89 21.44
CA GLN A 460 8.68 7.81 21.22
C GLN A 460 8.39 7.22 19.85
N ALA A 461 9.12 7.62 18.80
CA ALA A 461 8.97 7.06 17.45
C ALA A 461 9.21 5.53 17.46
N VAL A 462 10.29 5.07 18.10
CA VAL A 462 10.59 3.63 18.24
C VAL A 462 9.49 2.90 19.01
N SER A 463 9.01 3.49 20.12
CA SER A 463 7.92 2.93 20.90
C SER A 463 6.64 2.78 20.08
N GLN A 464 6.31 3.77 19.24
CA GLN A 464 5.12 3.72 18.39
C GLN A 464 5.27 2.70 17.25
N ILE A 465 6.47 2.55 16.66
CA ILE A 465 6.75 1.49 15.69
C ILE A 465 6.48 0.11 16.30
N ARG A 466 7.05 -0.15 17.48
CA ARG A 466 6.86 -1.42 18.22
C ARG A 466 5.40 -1.65 18.63
N ALA A 467 4.69 -0.61 19.03
CA ALA A 467 3.29 -0.72 19.44
C ALA A 467 2.38 -1.06 18.26
N TYR A 468 2.54 -0.37 17.13
CA TYR A 468 1.64 -0.46 16.00
C TYR A 468 2.00 -1.62 15.06
N TRP A 469 3.19 -1.60 14.46
CA TRP A 469 3.62 -2.68 13.57
C TRP A 469 3.92 -3.97 14.33
N GLY A 470 4.53 -3.87 15.53
CA GLY A 470 4.71 -5.04 16.39
C GLY A 470 3.38 -5.63 16.87
N GLY A 471 2.29 -4.86 16.86
CA GLY A 471 0.92 -5.37 17.00
C GLY A 471 0.53 -6.30 15.86
N MET A 472 0.71 -5.87 14.60
CA MET A 472 0.46 -6.71 13.43
C MET A 472 1.32 -8.00 13.45
N VAL A 473 2.60 -7.90 13.85
CA VAL A 473 3.47 -9.08 14.00
C VAL A 473 2.89 -10.06 15.03
N LYS A 474 2.44 -9.58 16.19
CA LYS A 474 1.82 -10.42 17.23
C LYS A 474 0.51 -11.05 16.76
N ASP A 475 -0.23 -10.35 15.90
CA ASP A 475 -1.46 -10.86 15.30
C ASP A 475 -1.21 -11.83 14.13
N GLY A 476 0.06 -12.12 13.80
CA GLY A 476 0.44 -13.15 12.82
C GLY A 476 0.60 -12.66 11.38
N ALA A 477 0.93 -11.38 11.18
CA ALA A 477 1.17 -10.83 9.84
C ALA A 477 2.42 -11.42 9.16
N ASP A 478 2.24 -12.03 7.98
CA ASP A 478 3.35 -12.38 7.08
C ASP A 478 3.82 -11.16 6.25
N THR A 479 2.90 -10.24 5.99
CA THR A 479 3.06 -8.94 5.32
C THR A 479 2.23 -7.90 6.05
N PHE A 480 2.60 -6.62 5.96
CA PHE A 480 1.85 -5.55 6.61
C PHE A 480 0.60 -5.15 5.81
N TRP A 481 -0.45 -4.81 6.56
CA TRP A 481 -1.81 -4.70 6.05
C TRP A 481 -2.14 -3.27 5.63
N GLU A 482 -3.09 -3.11 4.72
CA GLU A 482 -3.61 -1.82 4.27
C GLU A 482 -4.21 -1.01 5.43
N LEU A 483 -4.91 -1.69 6.32
CA LEU A 483 -5.65 -1.11 7.42
C LEU A 483 -5.38 -1.93 8.68
N TYR A 484 -5.10 -1.24 9.78
CA TYR A 484 -4.91 -1.88 11.07
C TYR A 484 -5.39 -0.99 12.21
N ASN A 485 -6.52 -1.36 12.81
CA ASN A 485 -6.95 -0.76 14.06
C ASN A 485 -6.75 -1.76 15.20
N PRO A 486 -5.84 -1.51 16.15
CA PRO A 486 -5.63 -2.38 17.30
C PRO A 486 -6.90 -2.63 18.14
N ALA A 487 -7.85 -1.70 18.15
CA ALA A 487 -9.11 -1.82 18.88
C ALA A 487 -10.23 -2.53 18.08
N ASP A 488 -10.14 -2.55 16.75
CA ASP A 488 -11.09 -3.22 15.87
C ASP A 488 -10.37 -3.91 14.71
N LYS A 489 -10.09 -5.21 14.89
CA LYS A 489 -9.38 -6.04 13.89
C LYS A 489 -10.23 -6.41 12.67
N LYS A 490 -11.51 -6.03 12.65
CA LYS A 490 -12.45 -6.26 11.54
C LYS A 490 -12.81 -4.98 10.80
N LEU A 491 -12.20 -3.85 11.17
CA LEU A 491 -12.43 -2.57 10.52
C LEU A 491 -12.17 -2.68 9.00
N SER A 492 -13.05 -2.06 8.22
CA SER A 492 -12.89 -1.95 6.77
C SER A 492 -13.60 -0.70 6.27
N PRO A 493 -12.93 0.20 5.53
CA PRO A 493 -13.61 1.31 4.85
C PRO A 493 -14.49 0.83 3.68
N TYR A 494 -14.35 -0.45 3.30
CA TYR A 494 -15.03 -1.05 2.15
C TYR A 494 -16.29 -1.83 2.53
N GLY A 495 -16.61 -1.94 3.82
CA GLY A 495 -17.76 -2.69 4.34
C GLY A 495 -17.48 -4.15 4.69
N SER A 496 -16.30 -4.68 4.37
CA SER A 496 -15.91 -6.05 4.75
C SER A 496 -14.40 -6.22 4.84
N PHE A 497 -13.90 -6.78 5.94
CA PHE A 497 -12.47 -7.08 6.11
C PHE A 497 -11.95 -8.17 5.16
N LEU A 498 -12.83 -8.95 4.51
CA LEU A 498 -12.44 -9.95 3.51
C LEU A 498 -11.78 -9.30 2.27
N ILE A 499 -12.13 -8.04 1.96
CA ILE A 499 -11.64 -7.34 0.78
C ILE A 499 -10.53 -6.32 1.06
N ASN A 500 -10.19 -6.11 2.34
CA ASN A 500 -8.98 -5.37 2.72
C ASN A 500 -7.76 -6.09 2.16
N SER A 501 -6.71 -5.36 1.80
CA SER A 501 -5.43 -5.96 1.41
C SER A 501 -4.58 -6.28 2.64
N TYR A 502 -4.11 -7.52 2.76
CA TYR A 502 -3.18 -7.93 3.83
C TYR A 502 -1.71 -7.94 3.37
N CYS A 503 -1.44 -7.41 2.18
CA CYS A 503 -0.11 -7.03 1.72
C CYS A 503 -0.23 -5.67 1.03
N HIS A 504 0.07 -4.58 1.76
CA HIS A 504 -0.07 -3.22 1.23
C HIS A 504 1.18 -2.40 1.52
N ALA A 505 1.85 -1.93 0.47
CA ALA A 505 3.22 -1.45 0.62
C ALA A 505 3.35 -0.03 1.16
N TRP A 506 2.27 0.75 1.29
CA TRP A 506 2.30 1.94 2.14
C TRP A 506 2.61 1.63 3.62
N SER A 507 2.48 0.36 4.04
CA SER A 507 2.69 -0.11 5.41
C SER A 507 4.08 -0.69 5.63
N CYS A 508 4.94 -0.73 4.59
CA CYS A 508 6.28 -1.32 4.66
C CYS A 508 7.36 -0.35 5.18
N THR A 509 6.97 0.86 5.58
CA THR A 509 7.91 1.91 5.98
C THR A 509 8.71 1.66 7.27
N PRO A 510 8.43 0.65 8.14
CA PRO A 510 9.40 0.24 9.15
C PRO A 510 10.76 -0.12 8.55
N ALA A 511 10.83 -0.74 7.35
CA ALA A 511 12.11 -1.01 6.70
C ALA A 511 12.90 0.28 6.42
N TYR A 512 12.22 1.34 5.97
CA TYR A 512 12.82 2.65 5.81
C TYR A 512 13.34 3.21 7.14
N PHE A 513 12.49 3.27 8.17
CA PHE A 513 12.89 3.87 9.45
C PHE A 513 14.02 3.10 10.14
N ILE A 514 13.91 1.78 10.22
CA ILE A 514 14.91 0.91 10.86
C ILE A 514 16.26 1.05 10.17
N ARG A 515 16.29 1.03 8.83
CA ARG A 515 17.54 1.03 8.06
C ARG A 515 18.16 2.42 7.94
N LYS A 516 17.35 3.48 7.82
CA LYS A 516 17.83 4.86 7.74
C LYS A 516 18.39 5.36 9.08
N TYR A 517 17.67 5.09 10.18
CA TYR A 517 18.00 5.64 11.50
C TYR A 517 18.70 4.65 12.42
N MET A 518 18.88 3.39 12.00
CA MET A 518 19.50 2.31 12.79
C MET A 518 18.84 2.17 14.17
N LEU A 519 17.51 2.07 14.17
CA LEU A 519 16.66 2.01 15.37
C LEU A 519 16.97 0.83 16.30
#